data_AF-A0A1Q8T2I0-F1
#
_entry.id   AF-A0A1Q8T2I0-F1
#
_cell.length_a   1.000
_cell.length_b   1.000
_cell.length_c   1.000
_cell.angle_alpha   90.00
_cell.angle_beta   90.00
_cell.angle_gamma   90.00
#
_symmetry.space_group_name_H-M   'P 1'
#
loop_
_entity.id
_entity.type
_entity.pdbx_description
1 polymer ?
#
loop_
_entity_poly.entity_id
_entity_poly.type
_entity_poly.pdbx_seq_one_letter_code
_entity_poly.pdbx_strand_id
1 'polypeptide(L)'
;MIGAVFASTQALADDLECTSDSLMKHVSEQTQQIDDYISSSDNPQQTQQDLTSMARGLRENGQVSNHDEEMKKLASGADFEPSQSFCDDMQTTMSALESYMESHPQ
;
A
#
# COMPACT_ATOMS: atom_id res chain seq x y z
N MET A 1 20.13 35.15 -9.57
CA MET A 1 18.99 34.21 -9.56
C MET A 1 19.56 32.81 -9.66
N ILE A 2 19.64 32.11 -8.53
CA ILE A 2 20.11 30.71 -8.50
C ILE A 2 18.89 29.86 -8.83
N GLY A 3 18.89 29.29 -10.03
CA GLY A 3 17.85 28.37 -10.49
C GLY A 3 18.01 27.03 -9.78
N ALA A 4 16.97 26.63 -9.06
CA ALA A 4 16.86 25.28 -8.52
C ALA A 4 16.57 24.31 -9.67
N VAL A 5 17.48 23.36 -9.90
CA VAL A 5 17.16 22.13 -10.61
C VAL A 5 16.94 21.09 -9.52
N PHE A 6 15.68 20.93 -9.12
CA PHE A 6 15.27 19.79 -8.31
C PHE A 6 15.52 18.54 -9.16
N ALA A 7 16.48 17.73 -8.74
CA ALA A 7 16.66 16.40 -9.27
C ALA A 7 15.34 15.64 -9.06
N SER A 8 14.67 15.32 -10.16
CA SER A 8 13.48 14.48 -10.19
C SER A 8 13.90 13.04 -9.87
N THR A 9 14.10 12.75 -8.58
CA THR A 9 14.19 11.37 -8.11
C THR A 9 12.77 10.82 -7.98
N GLN A 10 12.15 10.51 -9.12
CA GLN A 10 10.86 9.81 -9.19
C GLN A 10 11.02 8.68 -10.18
N ALA A 11 11.75 7.65 -9.78
CA ALA A 11 11.96 6.45 -10.60
C ALA A 11 12.31 5.28 -9.68
N LEU A 12 11.45 5.04 -8.68
CA LEU A 12 11.34 3.78 -7.97
C LEU A 12 9.87 3.55 -7.64
N ALA A 13 9.09 3.30 -8.67
CA ALA A 13 7.89 2.49 -8.62
C ALA A 13 7.44 2.30 -10.06
N ASP A 14 7.07 1.09 -10.44
CA ASP A 14 6.07 0.92 -11.49
C ASP A 14 4.94 1.91 -11.17
N ASP A 15 4.72 2.88 -12.07
CA ASP A 15 3.75 3.96 -11.92
C ASP A 15 2.38 3.30 -11.72
N LEU A 16 1.93 3.18 -10.46
CA LEU A 16 0.60 2.66 -10.14
C LEU A 16 -0.38 3.56 -10.87
N GLU A 17 -0.88 3.13 -12.02
CA GLU A 17 -1.86 3.91 -12.78
C GLU A 17 -3.04 4.17 -11.85
N CYS A 18 -3.33 5.44 -11.56
CA CYS A 18 -4.34 5.82 -10.59
C CYS A 18 -5.75 5.61 -11.17
N THR A 19 -6.14 4.35 -11.28
CA THR A 19 -7.42 3.87 -11.81
C THR A 19 -7.95 2.77 -10.89
N SER A 20 -9.28 2.59 -10.82
CA SER A 20 -9.87 1.53 -10.01
C SER A 20 -9.37 0.15 -10.40
N ASP A 21 -9.22 -0.12 -11.70
CA ASP A 21 -8.79 -1.42 -12.21
C ASP A 21 -7.36 -1.77 -11.82
N SER A 22 -6.44 -0.80 -11.99
CA SER A 22 -5.06 -0.94 -11.57
C SER A 22 -4.95 -1.14 -10.05
N LEU A 23 -5.66 -0.33 -9.26
CA LEU A 23 -5.72 -0.46 -7.81
C LEU A 23 -6.25 -1.83 -7.38
N MET A 24 -7.36 -2.29 -7.97
CA MET A 24 -7.94 -3.61 -7.66
C MET A 24 -6.95 -4.74 -7.98
N LYS A 25 -6.25 -4.64 -9.12
CA LYS A 25 -5.24 -5.62 -9.51
C LYS A 25 -4.10 -5.65 -8.50
N HIS A 26 -3.49 -4.52 -8.18
CA HIS A 26 -2.37 -4.44 -7.24
C HIS A 26 -2.76 -4.86 -5.82
N VAL A 27 -3.94 -4.47 -5.35
CA VAL A 27 -4.46 -4.91 -4.04
C VAL A 27 -4.70 -6.41 -4.02
N SER A 28 -5.19 -6.99 -5.12
CA SER A 28 -5.37 -8.44 -5.21
C SER A 28 -4.02 -9.18 -5.16
N GLU A 29 -3.03 -8.69 -5.91
CA GLU A 29 -1.67 -9.25 -5.91
C GLU A 29 -1.01 -9.14 -4.53
N GLN A 30 -1.09 -7.98 -3.89
CA GLN A 30 -0.52 -7.80 -2.56
C GLN A 30 -1.26 -8.61 -1.49
N THR A 31 -2.59 -8.75 -1.59
CA THR A 31 -3.34 -9.62 -0.67
C THR A 31 -2.85 -11.06 -0.75
N GLN A 32 -2.63 -11.57 -1.97
CA GLN A 32 -2.08 -12.92 -2.15
C GLN A 32 -0.66 -13.05 -1.54
N GLN A 33 0.21 -12.06 -1.72
CA GLN A 33 1.55 -12.07 -1.13
C GLN A 33 1.51 -12.07 0.41
N ILE A 34 0.61 -11.27 1.00
CA ILE A 34 0.41 -11.22 2.45
C ILE A 34 -0.12 -12.56 2.96
N ASP A 35 -1.09 -13.16 2.26
CA ASP A 35 -1.66 -14.46 2.64
C ASP A 35 -0.59 -15.57 2.56
N ASP A 36 0.22 -15.58 1.50
CA ASP A 36 1.34 -16.53 1.35
C ASP A 36 2.35 -16.36 2.49
N TYR A 37 2.75 -15.11 2.78
CA TYR A 37 3.67 -14.78 3.87
C TYR A 37 3.12 -15.21 5.24
N ILE A 38 1.86 -14.91 5.55
CA ILE A 38 1.19 -15.34 6.79
C ILE A 38 1.12 -16.86 6.87
N SER A 39 0.78 -17.54 5.77
CA SER A 39 0.64 -18.99 5.75
C SER A 39 1.97 -19.75 5.92
N SER A 40 3.07 -19.12 5.52
CA SER A 40 4.43 -19.65 5.67
C SER A 40 5.04 -19.41 7.06
N SER A 41 4.39 -18.60 7.90
CA SER A 41 4.84 -18.27 9.26
C SER A 41 4.68 -19.43 10.25
N ASP A 42 5.64 -19.57 11.15
CA ASP A 42 5.54 -20.43 12.34
C ASP A 42 4.43 -19.95 13.31
N ASN A 43 4.06 -18.67 13.25
CA ASN A 43 2.98 -18.08 14.06
C ASN A 43 2.11 -17.12 13.22
N PRO A 44 1.19 -17.65 12.39
CA PRO A 44 0.37 -16.86 11.48
C PRO A 44 -0.47 -15.77 12.17
N GLN A 45 -0.91 -16.05 13.41
CA GLN A 45 -1.73 -15.12 14.20
C GLN A 45 -0.91 -13.90 14.63
N GLN A 46 0.32 -14.11 15.09
CA GLN A 46 1.22 -13.01 15.43
C GLN A 46 1.61 -12.21 14.18
N THR A 47 1.97 -12.90 13.09
CA THR A 47 2.32 -12.24 11.82
C THR A 47 1.19 -11.37 11.29
N GLN A 48 -0.06 -11.85 11.33
CA GLN A 48 -1.23 -11.05 10.94
C GLN A 48 -1.40 -9.80 11.84
N GLN A 49 -1.18 -9.94 13.15
CA GLN A 49 -1.25 -8.82 14.09
C GLN A 49 -0.16 -7.79 13.83
N ASP A 50 1.05 -8.21 13.50
CA ASP A 50 2.17 -7.32 13.22
C ASP A 50 1.94 -6.51 11.93
N LEU A 51 1.49 -7.18 10.86
CA LEU A 51 1.12 -6.51 9.61
C LEU A 51 -0.01 -5.50 9.80
N THR A 52 -1.05 -5.88 10.56
CA THR A 52 -2.18 -4.99 10.88
C THR A 52 -1.71 -3.79 11.71
N SER A 53 -0.82 -4.02 12.67
CA SER A 53 -0.27 -2.96 13.53
C SER A 53 0.61 -2.00 12.74
N MET A 54 1.38 -2.52 11.79
CA MET A 54 2.20 -1.71 10.89
C MET A 54 1.33 -0.81 10.00
N ALA A 55 0.34 -1.38 9.30
CA ALA A 55 -0.59 -0.62 8.46
C ALA A 55 -1.35 0.45 9.27
N ARG A 56 -1.75 0.11 10.50
CA ARG A 56 -2.34 1.07 11.45
C ARG A 56 -1.36 2.19 11.82
N GLY A 57 -0.10 1.85 12.06
CA GLY A 57 0.97 2.80 12.38
C GLY A 57 1.16 3.86 11.30
N LEU A 58 1.10 3.48 10.02
CA LEU A 58 1.17 4.42 8.88
C LEU A 58 0.06 5.47 8.92
N ARG A 59 -1.15 5.08 9.36
CA ARG A 59 -2.26 6.02 9.48
C ARG A 59 -2.12 6.91 10.71
N GLU A 60 -1.68 6.34 11.83
CA GLU A 60 -1.55 7.08 13.10
C GLU A 60 -0.37 8.07 13.08
N ASN A 61 0.68 7.79 12.32
CA ASN A 61 1.82 8.69 12.16
C ASN A 61 1.66 9.69 11.02
N GLY A 62 0.54 9.65 10.30
CA GLY A 62 0.22 10.56 9.19
C GLY A 62 0.98 10.30 7.89
N GLN A 63 1.59 9.12 7.73
CA GLN A 63 2.16 8.70 6.45
C GLN A 63 1.09 8.37 5.42
N VAL A 64 -0.09 7.94 5.86
CA VAL A 64 -1.27 7.76 5.00
C VAL A 64 -2.48 8.47 5.60
N SER A 65 -3.30 9.05 4.73
CA SER A 65 -4.51 9.78 5.11
C SER A 65 -5.70 8.83 5.27
N ASN A 66 -6.81 9.37 5.77
CA ASN A 66 -8.05 8.61 5.83
C ASN A 66 -8.80 8.70 4.49
N HIS A 67 -9.01 7.54 3.84
CA HIS A 67 -9.72 7.40 2.57
C HIS A 67 -10.91 6.43 2.68
N ASP A 68 -11.66 6.49 3.78
CA ASP A 68 -12.77 5.55 4.07
C ASP A 68 -13.79 5.39 2.92
N GLU A 69 -14.11 6.45 2.18
CA GLU A 69 -15.06 6.39 1.06
C GLU A 69 -14.49 5.67 -0.16
N GLU A 70 -13.23 5.95 -0.50
CA GLU A 70 -12.55 5.33 -1.65
C GLU A 70 -12.24 3.86 -1.36
N MET A 71 -11.82 3.56 -0.12
CA MET A 71 -11.67 2.19 0.36
C MET A 71 -12.97 1.38 0.25
N LYS A 72 -14.12 1.98 0.55
CA LYS A 72 -15.42 1.31 0.40
C LYS A 72 -15.76 1.02 -1.07
N LYS A 73 -15.47 1.96 -1.98
CA LYS A 73 -15.69 1.76 -3.43
C LYS A 73 -14.78 0.68 -3.99
N LEU A 74 -13.51 0.70 -3.58
CA LEU A 74 -12.53 -0.32 -3.93
C LEU A 74 -12.98 -1.71 -3.43
N ALA A 75 -13.40 -1.81 -2.16
CA ALA A 75 -13.87 -3.06 -1.58
C ALA A 75 -15.19 -3.57 -2.20
N SER A 76 -16.03 -2.68 -2.73
CA SER A 76 -17.24 -3.10 -3.45
C SER A 76 -16.97 -3.60 -4.87
N GLY A 77 -15.74 -3.43 -5.38
CA GLY A 77 -15.39 -3.75 -6.77
C GLY A 77 -16.16 -2.91 -7.80
N ALA A 78 -16.66 -1.75 -7.41
CA ALA A 78 -17.38 -0.86 -8.31
C ALA A 78 -16.37 0.03 -9.03
N ASP A 79 -16.64 0.35 -10.29
CA ASP A 79 -15.83 1.34 -11.01
C ASP A 79 -15.92 2.70 -10.31
N PHE A 80 -14.77 3.31 -10.09
CA PHE A 80 -14.68 4.66 -9.56
C PHE A 80 -13.40 5.34 -10.04
N GLU A 81 -13.41 6.67 -10.02
CA GLU A 81 -12.20 7.46 -10.26
C GLU A 81 -11.53 7.72 -8.89
N PRO A 82 -10.41 7.04 -8.58
CA PRO A 82 -9.68 7.28 -7.35
C PRO A 82 -9.02 8.67 -7.38
N SER A 83 -8.92 9.29 -6.21
CA SER A 83 -8.13 10.50 -6.03
C SER A 83 -6.65 10.16 -6.10
N GLN A 84 -5.83 11.10 -6.60
CA GLN A 84 -4.38 10.91 -6.61
C GLN A 84 -3.84 10.68 -5.20
N SER A 85 -4.34 11.41 -4.20
CA SER A 85 -3.98 11.21 -2.80
C SER A 85 -4.28 9.80 -2.29
N PHE A 86 -5.36 9.19 -2.75
CA PHE A 86 -5.69 7.83 -2.39
C PHE A 86 -4.72 6.84 -3.04
N CYS A 87 -4.40 7.02 -4.32
CA CYS A 87 -3.41 6.20 -5.03
C CYS A 87 -2.03 6.30 -4.38
N ASP A 88 -1.57 7.51 -4.04
CA ASP A 88 -0.27 7.74 -3.39
C ASP A 88 -0.21 7.07 -2.00
N ASP A 89 -1.29 7.16 -1.22
CA ASP A 89 -1.39 6.54 0.11
C ASP A 89 -1.50 5.01 0.03
N MET A 90 -2.19 4.48 -0.98
CA MET A 90 -2.26 3.06 -1.28
C MET A 90 -0.87 2.53 -1.65
N GLN A 91 -0.16 3.21 -2.53
CA GLN A 91 1.21 2.86 -2.91
C GLN A 91 2.18 2.92 -1.72
N THR A 92 2.04 3.93 -0.86
CA THR A 92 2.82 4.04 0.39
C THR A 92 2.56 2.86 1.31
N THR A 93 1.30 2.48 1.50
CA THR A 93 0.92 1.30 2.30
C THR A 93 1.49 0.03 1.70
N MET A 94 1.36 -0.15 0.38
CA MET A 94 1.85 -1.33 -0.32
C MET A 94 3.36 -1.50 -0.18
N SER A 95 4.11 -0.42 -0.40
CA SER A 95 5.58 -0.42 -0.30
C SER A 95 6.06 -0.71 1.13
N ALA A 96 5.34 -0.19 2.13
CA ALA A 96 5.66 -0.43 3.53
C ALA A 96 5.41 -1.89 3.95
N LEU A 97 4.32 -2.51 3.46
CA LEU A 97 4.03 -3.93 3.66
C LEU A 97 5.11 -4.82 3.04
N GLU A 98 5.49 -4.55 1.80
CA GLU A 98 6.56 -5.27 1.10
C GLU A 98 7.89 -5.15 1.86
N SER A 99 8.29 -3.93 2.21
CA SER A 99 9.52 -3.67 2.99
C SER A 99 9.51 -4.37 4.35
N TYR A 100 8.35 -4.45 5.01
CA TYR A 100 8.20 -5.15 6.28
C TYR A 100 8.42 -6.66 6.09
N MET A 101 7.79 -7.27 5.09
CA MET A 101 7.93 -8.71 4.81
C MET A 101 9.36 -9.08 4.40
N GLU A 102 10.04 -8.25 3.60
CA GLU A 102 11.43 -8.47 3.21
C GLU A 102 12.41 -8.41 4.40
N SER A 103 12.13 -7.54 5.37
CA SER A 103 12.97 -7.39 6.57
C SER A 103 12.67 -8.41 7.67
N HIS A 104 11.57 -9.15 7.56
CA HIS A 104 11.11 -10.13 8.55
C HIS A 104 10.79 -11.47 7.87
N PRO A 105 11.77 -12.19 7.30
CA PRO A 105 11.51 -13.50 6.72
C PRO A 105 10.96 -14.48 7.78
N GLN A 106 10.03 -15.33 7.37
CA GLN A 106 9.44 -16.38 8.21
C GLN A 106 10.44 -17.47 8.57
#